data_AF-A0AAE1VD67-F1
#
_entry.id   AF-A0AAE1VD67-F1
#
_cell.length_a   1.000
_cell.length_b   1.000
_cell.length_c   1.000
_cell.angle_alpha   90.00
_cell.angle_beta   90.00
_cell.angle_gamma   90.00
#
_symmetry.space_group_name_H-M   'P 1'
#
loop_
_entity.id
_entity.type
_entity.pdbx_description
1 polymer ?
#
loop_
_entity_poly.entity_id
_entity_poly.type
_entity_poly.pdbx_seq_one_letter_code
_entity_poly.pdbx_strand_id
1 'polypeptide(L)'
;MSPPLNSTARVSFHEKVKKRKRVFRFLRLELSKEIVKNLSEKSWGLKGFDERLVFLKNELECLIDDGEVSSCSPLNSTWKINQDMYDGAKTRVRTVEGDSEHFTVMRGLHQGSALRPFLFALVMDELIRQIQGEDGFLLNSQCTLYKSIVEELSIWGWPLQTAGLLTAGFSARSYAILSGRLTEWSNGEIGYLIRKASAVQMDPNTWILEYTLNPF
;
A
#
# COMPACT_ATOMS: atom_id res chain seq x y z
N MET A 1 -32.10 30.17 32.39
CA MET A 1 -33.16 29.14 32.53
C MET A 1 -32.76 27.93 31.72
N SER A 2 -32.54 26.79 32.37
CA SER A 2 -32.17 25.54 31.69
C SER A 2 -33.43 24.87 31.11
N PRO A 3 -33.40 24.33 29.88
CA PRO A 3 -34.57 23.71 29.29
C PRO A 3 -34.94 22.37 29.97
N PRO A 4 -36.22 21.99 30.00
CA PRO A 4 -36.71 20.78 30.66
C PRO A 4 -36.09 19.50 30.08
N LEU A 5 -36.00 18.44 30.89
CA LEU A 5 -35.21 17.22 30.61
C LEU A 5 -35.59 16.51 29.28
N ASN A 6 -36.81 16.67 28.79
CA ASN A 6 -37.33 16.00 27.58
C ASN A 6 -37.64 16.96 26.39
N SER A 7 -36.95 18.10 26.28
CA SER A 7 -37.15 19.02 25.16
C SER A 7 -36.49 18.55 23.85
N THR A 8 -37.22 18.60 22.73
CA THR A 8 -36.74 18.34 21.36
C THR A 8 -35.46 19.12 21.00
N ALA A 9 -35.31 20.33 21.55
CA ALA A 9 -34.11 21.14 21.34
C ALA A 9 -32.84 20.48 21.93
N ARG A 10 -32.97 19.82 23.09
CA ARG A 10 -31.90 19.12 23.80
C ARG A 10 -31.51 17.83 23.08
N VAL A 11 -32.50 17.10 22.53
CA VAL A 11 -32.26 15.92 21.67
C VAL A 11 -31.45 16.29 20.43
N SER A 12 -31.79 17.38 19.73
CA SER A 12 -31.04 17.85 18.55
C SER A 12 -29.60 18.29 18.90
N PHE A 13 -29.40 18.85 20.09
CA PHE A 13 -28.07 19.25 20.57
C PHE A 13 -27.20 18.02 20.84
N HIS A 14 -27.75 17.01 21.52
CA HIS A 14 -27.06 15.74 21.74
C HIS A 14 -26.75 15.00 20.42
N GLU A 15 -27.65 15.03 19.44
CA GLU A 15 -27.38 14.49 18.10
C GLU A 15 -26.28 15.26 17.37
N LYS A 16 -26.28 16.60 17.41
CA LYS A 16 -25.23 17.43 16.80
C LYS A 16 -23.87 17.19 17.47
N VAL A 17 -23.84 17.04 18.80
CA VAL A 17 -22.63 16.70 19.55
C VAL A 17 -22.17 15.27 19.23
N LYS A 18 -23.08 14.30 19.11
CA LYS A 18 -22.78 12.92 18.71
C LYS A 18 -22.28 12.84 17.28
N LYS A 19 -22.87 13.62 16.36
CA LYS A 19 -22.44 13.74 14.96
C LYS A 19 -21.07 14.41 14.87
N ARG A 20 -20.83 15.50 15.61
CA ARG A 20 -19.50 16.11 15.72
C ARG A 20 -18.47 15.14 16.28
N LYS A 21 -18.77 14.42 17.36
CA LYS A 21 -17.88 13.39 17.92
C LYS A 21 -17.57 12.27 16.93
N ARG A 22 -18.55 11.81 16.14
CA ARG A 22 -18.32 10.82 15.07
C ARG A 22 -17.43 11.36 13.95
N VAL A 23 -17.67 12.59 13.50
CA VAL A 23 -16.85 13.23 12.46
C VAL A 23 -15.42 13.45 12.96
N PHE A 24 -15.24 13.91 14.20
CA PHE A 24 -13.92 14.10 14.79
C PHE A 24 -13.17 12.77 14.98
N ARG A 25 -13.87 11.69 15.32
CA ARG A 25 -13.30 10.34 15.46
C ARG A 25 -12.78 9.79 14.12
N PHE A 26 -13.42 10.15 13.00
CA PHE A 26 -13.02 9.70 11.65
C PHE A 26 -11.82 10.45 11.05
N LEU A 27 -11.46 11.61 11.61
CA LEU A 27 -10.35 12.45 11.13
C LEU A 27 -9.11 12.36 12.03
N ARG A 28 -9.12 11.47 13.02
CA ARG A 28 -8.02 11.32 13.95
C ARG A 28 -6.87 10.59 13.25
N LEU A 29 -5.71 11.21 13.28
CA LEU A 29 -4.43 10.56 12.97
C LEU A 29 -4.07 9.71 14.19
N GLU A 30 -4.02 8.40 14.00
CA GLU A 30 -3.60 7.44 15.01
C GLU A 30 -2.10 7.11 14.85
N LEU A 31 -1.53 7.31 13.65
CA LEU A 31 -0.10 7.13 13.38
C LEU A 31 0.60 8.46 13.08
N SER A 32 1.94 8.43 13.16
CA SER A 32 2.83 9.49 12.70
C SER A 32 4.04 8.89 12.01
N LYS A 33 4.75 9.69 11.20
CA LYS A 33 6.01 9.29 10.56
C LYS A 33 7.03 8.77 11.58
N GLU A 34 7.14 9.42 12.73
CA GLU A 34 8.06 9.06 13.82
C GLU A 34 7.68 7.71 14.44
N ILE A 35 6.37 7.47 14.68
CA ILE A 35 5.89 6.18 15.19
C ILE A 35 6.25 5.06 14.21
N VAL A 36 5.93 5.25 12.93
CA VAL A 36 6.22 4.25 11.87
C VAL A 36 7.72 3.98 11.76
N LYS A 37 8.55 5.02 11.82
CA LYS A 37 10.02 4.89 11.81
C LYS A 37 10.51 4.11 13.03
N ASN A 38 10.05 4.45 14.23
CA ASN A 38 10.43 3.76 15.46
C ASN A 38 10.02 2.27 15.45
N LEU A 39 8.83 1.95 14.93
CA LEU A 39 8.38 0.57 14.76
C LEU A 39 9.28 -0.20 13.78
N SER A 40 9.63 0.42 12.65
CA SER A 40 10.56 -0.18 11.69
C SER A 40 11.93 -0.46 12.31
N GLU A 41 12.51 0.49 13.03
CA GLU A 41 13.82 0.34 13.68
C GLU A 41 13.80 -0.75 14.76
N LYS A 42 12.74 -0.80 15.59
CA LYS A 42 12.57 -1.87 16.59
C LYS A 42 12.50 -3.25 15.95
N SER A 43 11.89 -3.36 14.76
CA SER A 43 11.75 -4.64 14.07
C SER A 43 13.10 -5.21 13.57
N TRP A 44 14.14 -4.40 13.39
CA TRP A 44 15.43 -4.87 12.82
C TRP A 44 16.14 -5.90 13.69
N GLY A 45 15.87 -5.93 15.00
CA GLY A 45 16.39 -6.97 15.91
C GLY A 45 15.77 -8.35 15.73
N LEU A 46 14.69 -8.46 14.96
CA LEU A 46 13.95 -9.71 14.72
C LEU A 46 14.49 -10.44 13.49
N LYS A 47 14.37 -11.77 13.51
CA LYS A 47 14.94 -12.63 12.49
C LYS A 47 13.96 -12.81 11.33
N GLY A 48 14.40 -12.40 10.14
CA GLY A 48 13.63 -12.59 8.92
C GLY A 48 12.40 -11.69 8.82
N PHE A 49 11.76 -11.72 7.67
CA PHE A 49 10.67 -10.81 7.34
C PHE A 49 9.38 -11.17 8.07
N ASP A 50 9.05 -12.45 8.20
CA ASP A 50 7.80 -12.90 8.81
C ASP A 50 7.69 -12.53 10.30
N GLU A 51 8.77 -12.66 11.08
CA GLU A 51 8.78 -12.23 12.49
C GLU A 51 8.56 -10.71 12.61
N ARG A 52 9.10 -9.93 11.67
CA ARG A 52 8.91 -8.47 11.63
C ARG A 52 7.46 -8.11 11.31
N LEU A 53 6.80 -8.86 10.42
CA LEU A 53 5.37 -8.67 10.13
C LEU A 53 4.51 -8.92 11.38
N VAL A 54 4.78 -10.02 12.10
CA VAL A 54 4.05 -10.35 13.34
C VAL A 54 4.25 -9.26 14.39
N PHE A 55 5.48 -8.77 14.57
CA PHE A 55 5.76 -7.67 15.48
C PHE A 55 5.01 -6.39 15.10
N LEU A 56 5.10 -5.97 13.84
CA LEU A 56 4.42 -4.76 13.36
C LEU A 56 2.91 -4.85 13.58
N LYS A 57 2.30 -5.98 13.25
CA LYS A 57 0.88 -6.22 13.49
C LYS A 57 0.52 -6.02 14.95
N ASN A 58 1.21 -6.70 15.86
CA ASN A 58 0.89 -6.67 17.29
C ASN A 58 1.03 -5.26 17.88
N GLU A 59 2.10 -4.54 17.52
CA GLU A 59 2.30 -3.16 18.00
C GLU A 59 1.24 -2.21 17.44
N LEU A 60 0.86 -2.36 16.18
CA LEU A 60 -0.20 -1.55 15.56
C LEU A 60 -1.57 -1.84 16.18
N GLU A 61 -1.88 -3.10 16.48
CA GLU A 61 -3.12 -3.47 17.19
C GLU A 61 -3.18 -2.86 18.60
N CYS A 62 -2.04 -2.61 19.25
CA CYS A 62 -2.01 -1.88 20.52
C CYS A 62 -2.18 -0.36 20.37
N LEU A 63 -1.81 0.20 19.22
CA LEU A 63 -1.87 1.65 18.97
C LEU A 63 -3.21 2.09 18.38
N ILE A 64 -3.87 1.21 17.64
CA ILE A 64 -5.08 1.51 16.87
C ILE A 64 -6.29 0.91 17.60
N ASP A 65 -6.98 1.75 18.36
CA ASP A 65 -8.15 1.35 19.16
C ASP A 65 -9.40 1.00 18.32
N ASP A 66 -9.48 1.45 17.06
CA ASP A 66 -10.73 1.43 16.25
C ASP A 66 -10.51 1.12 14.76
N GLY A 67 -9.67 0.13 14.44
CA GLY A 67 -9.41 -0.27 13.05
C GLY A 67 -8.93 -1.71 12.92
N GLU A 68 -9.23 -2.33 11.79
CA GLU A 68 -8.70 -3.65 11.47
C GLU A 68 -7.24 -3.50 11.01
N VAL A 69 -6.33 -4.19 11.71
CA VAL A 69 -4.92 -4.29 11.33
C VAL A 69 -4.71 -5.62 10.63
N SER A 70 -4.34 -5.55 9.35
CA SER A 70 -3.99 -6.75 8.58
C SER A 70 -2.67 -7.31 9.09
N SER A 71 -2.56 -8.65 9.13
CA SER A 71 -1.29 -9.29 9.46
C SER A 71 -0.25 -9.22 8.33
N CYS A 72 -0.69 -8.91 7.11
CA CYS A 72 0.10 -9.04 5.89
C CYS A 72 0.83 -10.39 5.74
N SER A 73 0.38 -11.45 6.43
CA SER A 73 1.00 -12.76 6.32
C SER A 73 0.78 -13.32 4.90
N PRO A 74 1.78 -14.04 4.35
CA PRO A 74 1.68 -14.64 3.02
C PRO A 74 0.45 -15.55 2.84
N LEU A 75 -0.06 -16.15 3.93
CA LEU A 75 -1.11 -17.17 3.82
C LEU A 75 -2.53 -16.61 3.94
N ASN A 76 -2.72 -15.46 4.59
CA ASN A 76 -4.03 -14.99 5.02
C ASN A 76 -4.36 -13.54 4.59
N SER A 77 -3.43 -12.87 3.91
CA SER A 77 -3.57 -11.45 3.57
C SER A 77 -3.66 -11.23 2.08
N THR A 78 -4.40 -10.19 1.69
CA THR A 78 -4.55 -9.82 0.28
C THR A 78 -3.33 -8.98 -0.15
N TRP A 79 -2.38 -9.64 -0.80
CA TRP A 79 -1.28 -8.98 -1.50
C TRP A 79 -1.71 -8.62 -2.92
N LYS A 80 -1.53 -7.36 -3.30
CA LYS A 80 -1.80 -6.84 -4.65
C LYS A 80 -0.49 -6.67 -5.38
N ILE A 81 -0.39 -7.12 -6.62
CA ILE A 81 0.75 -6.79 -7.49
C ILE A 81 0.48 -5.42 -8.10
N ASN A 82 1.49 -4.53 -8.10
CA ASN A 82 1.35 -3.20 -8.67
C ASN A 82 0.93 -3.28 -10.15
N GLN A 83 -0.10 -2.51 -10.49
CA GLN A 83 -0.88 -2.59 -11.73
C GLN A 83 -0.42 -1.62 -12.80
N ASP A 84 0.63 -0.83 -12.56
CA ASP A 84 1.21 0.05 -13.59
C ASP A 84 1.62 -0.76 -14.84
N MET A 85 1.86 -2.06 -14.71
CA MET A 85 2.08 -2.99 -15.84
C MET A 85 0.84 -3.29 -16.70
N TYR A 86 -0.37 -3.22 -16.14
CA TYR A 86 -1.60 -3.68 -16.79
C TYR A 86 -2.58 -2.53 -17.08
N ASP A 87 -2.32 -1.32 -16.59
CA ASP A 87 -3.18 -0.17 -16.86
C ASP A 87 -3.18 0.14 -18.36
N GLY A 88 -4.35 0.00 -18.99
CA GLY A 88 -4.50 0.11 -20.45
C GLY A 88 -4.16 -1.13 -21.27
N ALA A 89 -3.65 -2.21 -20.65
CA ALA A 89 -3.34 -3.46 -21.35
C ALA A 89 -4.62 -4.15 -21.85
N LYS A 90 -4.63 -4.60 -23.11
CA LYS A 90 -5.73 -5.34 -23.73
C LYS A 90 -5.29 -6.76 -24.05
N THR A 91 -6.15 -7.74 -23.80
CA THR A 91 -5.90 -9.16 -24.09
C THR A 91 -7.08 -9.80 -24.81
N ARG A 92 -6.88 -11.00 -25.36
CA ARG A 92 -7.92 -11.83 -25.98
C ARG A 92 -7.70 -13.30 -25.66
N VAL A 93 -8.76 -14.10 -25.61
CA VAL A 93 -8.70 -15.54 -25.34
C VAL A 93 -8.78 -16.31 -26.66
N ARG A 94 -7.84 -17.22 -26.90
CA ARG A 94 -7.92 -18.15 -28.04
C ARG A 94 -8.81 -19.33 -27.67
N THR A 95 -9.90 -19.51 -28.40
CA THR A 95 -10.83 -20.64 -28.25
C THR A 95 -10.78 -21.54 -29.48
N VAL A 96 -11.41 -22.71 -29.39
CA VAL A 96 -11.56 -23.63 -30.53
C VAL A 96 -12.40 -23.03 -31.66
N GLU A 97 -13.25 -22.04 -31.36
CA GLU A 97 -14.08 -21.29 -32.33
C GLU A 97 -13.38 -20.04 -32.89
N GLY A 98 -12.15 -19.75 -32.43
CA GLY A 98 -11.40 -18.56 -32.83
C GLY A 98 -10.96 -17.70 -31.64
N ASP A 99 -10.36 -16.56 -31.92
CA ASP A 99 -9.93 -15.61 -30.89
C ASP A 99 -11.11 -14.72 -30.45
N SER A 100 -11.21 -14.43 -29.15
CA SER A 100 -12.21 -13.49 -28.62
C SER A 100 -11.91 -12.04 -29.00
N GLU A 101 -12.90 -11.17 -28.82
CA GLU A 101 -12.67 -9.73 -28.83
C GLU A 101 -11.67 -9.32 -27.76
N HIS A 102 -11.00 -8.18 -28.01
CA HIS A 102 -10.03 -7.62 -27.07
C HIS A 102 -10.77 -7.00 -25.89
N PHE A 103 -10.35 -7.35 -24.67
CA PHE A 103 -10.85 -6.75 -23.44
C PHE A 103 -9.70 -6.20 -22.61
N THR A 104 -9.97 -5.11 -21.89
CA THR A 104 -9.00 -4.49 -20.99
C THR A 104 -8.77 -5.38 -19.77
N VAL A 105 -7.52 -5.58 -19.40
CA VAL A 105 -7.15 -6.31 -18.18
C VAL A 105 -7.55 -5.45 -16.98
N MET A 106 -8.71 -5.75 -16.38
CA MET A 106 -9.22 -4.99 -15.24
C MET A 106 -8.44 -5.29 -13.96
N ARG A 107 -8.35 -4.28 -13.08
CA ARG A 107 -7.72 -4.34 -11.76
C ARG A 107 -8.44 -5.32 -10.83
N GLY A 108 -8.26 -6.62 -11.03
CA GLY A 108 -9.06 -7.58 -10.26
C GLY A 108 -8.85 -9.04 -10.62
N LEU A 109 -7.62 -9.50 -10.85
CA LEU A 109 -7.38 -10.93 -10.71
C LEU A 109 -7.39 -11.27 -9.22
N HIS A 110 -8.59 -11.45 -8.68
CA HIS A 110 -8.81 -11.91 -7.33
C HIS A 110 -8.62 -13.43 -7.32
N GLN A 111 -7.57 -13.94 -6.66
CA GLN A 111 -7.59 -15.33 -6.18
C GLN A 111 -6.58 -15.55 -5.06
N GLY A 112 -7.06 -16.09 -3.95
CA GLY A 112 -6.29 -16.34 -2.74
C GLY A 112 -5.04 -17.22 -2.91
N SER A 113 -4.29 -17.26 -1.81
CA SER A 113 -2.94 -17.83 -1.62
C SER A 113 -1.82 -17.02 -2.28
N ALA A 114 -0.85 -16.52 -1.49
CA ALA A 114 0.35 -15.85 -2.01
C ALA A 114 1.23 -16.76 -2.89
N LEU A 115 1.05 -18.08 -2.86
CA LEU A 115 1.81 -19.01 -3.71
C LEU A 115 1.50 -18.83 -5.21
N ARG A 116 0.24 -18.49 -5.55
CA ARG A 116 -0.16 -18.30 -6.96
C ARG A 116 0.38 -16.98 -7.53
N PRO A 117 0.30 -15.82 -6.83
CA PRO A 117 1.06 -14.63 -7.18
C PRO A 117 2.57 -14.84 -7.21
N PHE A 118 3.16 -15.69 -6.36
CA PHE A 118 4.59 -16.02 -6.42
C PHE A 118 4.95 -16.82 -7.68
N LEU A 119 4.21 -17.87 -8.01
CA LEU A 119 4.42 -18.61 -9.25
C LEU A 119 4.16 -17.74 -10.48
N PHE A 120 3.12 -16.91 -10.44
CA PHE A 120 2.86 -15.90 -11.45
C PHE A 120 4.00 -14.89 -11.55
N ALA A 121 4.54 -14.41 -10.44
CA ALA A 121 5.69 -13.51 -10.40
C ALA A 121 6.94 -14.15 -11.03
N LEU A 122 7.22 -15.43 -10.78
CA LEU A 122 8.33 -16.15 -11.43
C LEU A 122 8.10 -16.30 -12.94
N VAL A 123 6.88 -16.62 -13.36
CA VAL A 123 6.51 -16.72 -14.78
C VAL A 123 6.58 -15.35 -15.46
N MET A 124 6.11 -14.30 -14.78
CA MET A 124 6.18 -12.93 -15.26
C MET A 124 7.62 -12.42 -15.26
N ASP A 125 8.48 -12.77 -14.30
CA ASP A 125 9.89 -12.38 -14.29
C ASP A 125 10.63 -12.95 -15.50
N GLU A 126 10.42 -14.23 -15.81
CA GLU A 126 10.96 -14.84 -17.03
C GLU A 126 10.37 -14.19 -18.30
N LEU A 127 9.07 -13.88 -18.33
CA LEU A 127 8.42 -13.21 -19.46
C LEU A 127 8.89 -11.74 -19.62
N ILE A 128 9.07 -11.00 -18.54
CA ILE A 128 9.52 -9.60 -18.53
C ILE A 128 10.98 -9.53 -18.99
N ARG A 129 11.82 -10.51 -18.64
CA ARG A 129 13.19 -10.62 -19.14
C ARG A 129 13.24 -10.74 -20.68
N GLN A 130 12.19 -11.30 -21.29
CA GLN A 130 12.04 -11.38 -22.75
C GLN A 130 11.44 -10.10 -23.38
N ILE A 131 10.81 -9.24 -22.58
CA ILE A 131 10.09 -8.05 -23.06
C ILE A 131 10.86 -6.75 -22.76
N GLN A 132 12.00 -6.78 -22.04
CA GLN A 132 12.77 -5.58 -21.65
C GLN A 132 12.97 -4.59 -22.81
N GLY A 133 12.06 -3.61 -22.82
CA GLY A 133 11.86 -2.59 -23.82
C GLY A 133 10.82 -1.62 -23.26
N GLU A 134 11.32 -0.46 -22.85
CA GLU A 134 10.66 0.86 -22.79
C GLU A 134 9.88 1.39 -21.57
N ASP A 135 9.16 0.65 -20.73
CA ASP A 135 8.17 1.37 -19.87
C ASP A 135 8.51 1.65 -18.39
N GLY A 136 9.68 1.28 -17.87
CA GLY A 136 10.19 1.78 -16.58
C GLY A 136 9.33 1.47 -15.34
N PHE A 137 8.43 0.49 -15.37
CA PHE A 137 7.53 0.17 -14.26
C PHE A 137 8.23 -0.63 -13.14
N LEU A 138 8.00 -0.23 -11.89
CA LEU A 138 8.51 -0.97 -10.73
C LEU A 138 7.54 -2.10 -10.34
N LEU A 139 7.88 -3.33 -10.72
CA LEU A 139 7.13 -4.51 -10.28
C LEU A 139 7.32 -4.73 -8.78
N ASN A 140 6.23 -4.68 -8.03
CA ASN A 140 6.22 -4.96 -6.60
C ASN A 140 4.88 -5.58 -6.17
N SER A 141 4.87 -6.20 -5.00
CA SER A 141 3.66 -6.60 -4.29
C SER A 141 3.42 -5.65 -3.13
N GLN A 142 2.16 -5.40 -2.79
CA GLN A 142 1.74 -4.49 -1.74
C GLN A 142 0.65 -5.13 -0.87
N CYS A 143 0.74 -4.95 0.44
CA CYS A 143 -0.28 -5.27 1.41
C CYS A 143 -0.53 -4.04 2.30
N THR A 144 -1.79 -3.64 2.43
CA THR A 144 -2.19 -2.56 3.35
C THR A 144 -2.31 -3.14 4.76
N LEU A 145 -1.48 -2.65 5.69
CA LEU A 145 -1.54 -3.01 7.11
C LEU A 145 -2.72 -2.32 7.80
N TYR A 146 -2.86 -1.02 7.55
CA TYR A 146 -3.89 -0.18 8.15
C TYR A 146 -4.29 0.94 7.20
N LYS A 147 -5.57 1.32 7.22
CA LYS A 147 -6.10 2.40 6.39
C LYS A 147 -7.25 3.13 7.09
N SER A 148 -7.18 4.45 7.08
CA SER A 148 -8.25 5.36 7.49
C SER A 148 -8.58 6.33 6.34
N ILE A 149 -9.38 7.36 6.63
CA ILE A 149 -9.64 8.44 5.66
C ILE A 149 -8.39 9.28 5.43
N VAL A 150 -7.57 9.48 6.47
CA VAL A 150 -6.46 10.46 6.48
C VAL A 150 -5.09 9.83 6.33
N GLU A 151 -4.96 8.55 6.64
CA GLU A 151 -3.67 7.88 6.63
C GLU A 151 -3.79 6.42 6.16
N GLU A 152 -2.71 5.94 5.57
CA GLU A 152 -2.56 4.56 5.15
C GLU A 152 -1.14 4.08 5.48
N LEU A 153 -1.05 2.89 6.06
CA LEU A 153 0.20 2.18 6.28
C LEU A 153 0.19 0.93 5.43
N SER A 154 1.13 0.80 4.51
CA SER A 154 1.27 -0.35 3.63
C SER A 154 2.68 -0.90 3.65
N ILE A 155 2.81 -2.20 3.39
CA ILE A 155 4.08 -2.85 3.09
C ILE A 155 4.09 -3.14 1.62
N TRP A 156 5.17 -2.79 0.93
CA TRP A 156 5.40 -3.20 -0.44
C TRP A 156 6.83 -3.67 -0.65
N GLY A 157 7.04 -4.54 -1.63
CA GLY A 157 8.33 -5.14 -1.85
C GLY A 157 8.35 -6.13 -2.99
N TRP A 158 9.52 -6.70 -3.25
CA TRP A 158 9.68 -7.75 -4.24
C TRP A 158 10.73 -8.77 -3.77
N PRO A 159 10.47 -10.08 -3.94
CA PRO A 159 11.42 -11.13 -3.57
C PRO A 159 12.62 -11.17 -4.52
N LEU A 160 12.45 -10.77 -5.78
CA LEU A 160 13.51 -10.74 -6.79
C LEU A 160 14.08 -9.34 -6.96
N GLN A 161 15.21 -9.25 -7.65
CA GLN A 161 15.74 -7.96 -8.07
C GLN A 161 14.78 -7.32 -9.07
N THR A 162 14.51 -6.02 -8.91
CA THR A 162 13.65 -5.26 -9.82
C THR A 162 14.11 -3.81 -9.87
N ALA A 163 13.85 -3.13 -10.97
CA ALA A 163 14.15 -1.72 -11.12
C ALA A 163 13.00 -1.05 -11.87
N GLY A 164 12.78 0.23 -11.59
CA GLY A 164 11.71 1.00 -12.19
C GLY A 164 11.64 2.42 -11.64
N LEU A 165 10.53 3.09 -11.89
CA LEU A 165 10.30 4.47 -11.46
C LEU A 165 9.32 4.52 -10.30
N LEU A 166 9.70 5.18 -9.20
CA LEU A 166 8.78 5.60 -8.16
C LEU A 166 8.16 6.93 -8.56
N THR A 167 6.85 6.94 -8.78
CA THR A 167 6.11 8.16 -9.09
C THR A 167 5.75 8.92 -7.80
N ALA A 168 6.18 10.18 -7.68
CA ALA A 168 5.69 11.05 -6.60
C ALA A 168 4.22 11.41 -6.89
N GLY A 169 3.31 10.85 -6.09
CA GLY A 169 1.91 11.26 -6.04
C GLY A 169 1.71 12.57 -5.27
N PHE A 170 0.45 13.00 -5.13
CA PHE A 170 0.08 14.20 -4.37
C PHE A 170 0.08 14.00 -2.84
N SER A 171 0.17 12.76 -2.37
CA SER A 171 0.19 12.43 -0.94
C SER A 171 1.59 12.56 -0.35
N ALA A 172 1.67 13.04 0.90
CA ALA A 172 2.93 13.03 1.64
C ALA A 172 3.24 11.58 2.04
N ARG A 173 4.34 11.04 1.52
CA ARG A 173 4.77 9.65 1.74
C ARG A 173 6.06 9.60 2.56
N SER A 174 6.20 8.57 3.37
CA SER A 174 7.41 8.28 4.13
C SER A 174 7.72 6.80 4.06
N TYR A 175 8.99 6.48 3.85
CA TYR A 175 9.47 5.12 3.63
C TYR A 175 10.41 4.68 4.74
N ALA A 176 10.30 3.43 5.15
CA ALA A 176 11.26 2.76 6.01
C ALA A 176 11.57 1.36 5.47
N ILE A 177 12.85 1.01 5.36
CA ILE A 177 13.27 -0.30 4.84
C ILE A 177 13.08 -1.35 5.94
N LEU A 178 12.23 -2.34 5.69
CA LEU A 178 12.04 -3.49 6.58
C LEU A 178 13.04 -4.60 6.28
N SER A 179 13.45 -4.78 5.02
CA SER A 179 14.42 -5.78 4.58
C SER A 179 15.01 -5.40 3.23
N GLY A 180 16.18 -5.95 2.91
CA GLY A 180 16.87 -5.75 1.64
C GLY A 180 17.47 -4.35 1.50
N ARG A 181 17.52 -3.85 0.26
CA ARG A 181 18.14 -2.58 -0.09
C ARG A 181 17.41 -1.92 -1.26
N LEU A 182 17.07 -0.65 -1.09
CA LEU A 182 16.56 0.22 -2.13
C LEU A 182 17.64 1.23 -2.49
N THR A 183 18.03 1.28 -3.75
CA THR A 183 18.89 2.34 -4.31
C THR A 183 17.99 3.30 -5.07
N GLU A 184 18.04 4.59 -4.71
CA GLU A 184 17.26 5.64 -5.37
C GLU A 184 18.19 6.64 -6.04
N TRP A 185 17.89 6.98 -7.30
CA TRP A 185 18.52 8.06 -8.04
C TRP A 185 17.48 9.15 -8.26
N SER A 186 17.76 10.35 -7.74
CA SER A 186 16.91 11.53 -7.93
C SER A 186 17.49 12.44 -9.00
N ASN A 187 16.62 12.96 -9.86
CA ASN A 187 17.00 13.86 -10.95
C ASN A 187 17.28 15.23 -10.33
N GLY A 188 18.50 15.77 -10.50
CA GLY A 188 18.87 17.11 -10.05
C GLY A 188 17.93 18.19 -10.60
N GLU A 189 17.68 19.23 -9.79
CA GLU A 189 16.73 20.32 -10.05
C GLU A 189 16.96 21.05 -11.39
N ILE A 190 15.85 21.49 -12.02
CA ILE A 190 15.57 22.88 -12.45
C ILE A 190 14.08 22.94 -12.87
N GLY A 191 13.32 23.91 -12.33
CA GLY A 191 12.09 24.40 -12.95
C GLY A 191 10.77 23.92 -12.31
N TYR A 192 9.91 24.89 -12.00
CA TYR A 192 8.63 24.75 -11.31
C TYR A 192 7.69 23.70 -11.94
N LEU A 193 7.14 22.83 -11.08
CA LEU A 193 5.97 21.96 -11.30
C LEU A 193 6.12 20.77 -12.27
N ILE A 194 7.26 20.06 -12.24
CA ILE A 194 7.35 18.74 -12.89
C ILE A 194 7.41 17.64 -11.83
N ARG A 195 6.49 16.68 -11.97
CA ARG A 195 6.36 15.45 -11.17
C ARG A 195 7.73 14.82 -10.94
N LYS A 196 8.17 14.71 -9.69
CA LYS A 196 9.39 13.98 -9.33
C LYS A 196 9.14 12.48 -9.49
N ALA A 197 9.69 11.88 -10.54
CA ALA A 197 9.83 10.43 -10.61
C ALA A 197 11.29 10.11 -10.25
N SER A 198 11.49 9.22 -9.28
CA SER A 198 12.82 8.73 -8.91
C SER A 198 13.04 7.37 -9.54
N ALA A 199 14.19 7.19 -10.20
CA ALA A 199 14.60 5.85 -10.62
C ALA A 199 15.04 5.06 -9.39
N VAL A 200 14.61 3.81 -9.29
CA VAL A 200 14.98 2.94 -8.17
C VAL A 200 15.38 1.54 -8.63
N GLN A 201 16.27 0.94 -7.84
CA GLN A 201 16.60 -0.48 -7.91
C GLN A 201 16.39 -1.11 -6.54
N MET A 202 15.69 -2.24 -6.53
CA MET A 202 15.48 -3.08 -5.36
C MET A 202 16.34 -4.33 -5.49
N ASP A 203 17.17 -4.59 -4.50
CA ASP A 203 17.88 -5.86 -4.39
C ASP A 203 16.88 -6.99 -4.03
N PRO A 204 17.22 -8.27 -4.21
CA PRO A 204 16.36 -9.37 -3.82
C PRO A 204 15.92 -9.28 -2.35
N ASN A 205 14.68 -9.68 -2.08
CA ASN A 205 14.04 -9.63 -0.76
C ASN A 205 14.00 -8.24 -0.11
N THR A 206 13.78 -7.21 -0.94
CA THR A 206 13.58 -5.83 -0.47
C THR A 206 12.12 -5.59 -0.15
N TRP A 207 11.85 -5.18 1.09
CA TRP A 207 10.52 -4.88 1.61
C TRP A 207 10.54 -3.56 2.36
N ILE A 208 9.55 -2.71 2.08
CA ILE A 208 9.47 -1.33 2.52
C ILE A 208 8.14 -1.11 3.21
N LEU A 209 8.19 -0.42 4.35
CA LEU A 209 7.03 0.12 5.05
C LEU A 209 6.80 1.54 4.54
N GLU A 210 5.63 1.78 3.95
CA GLU A 210 5.20 3.09 3.45
C GLU A 210 4.06 3.63 4.29
N TYR A 211 4.29 4.80 4.87
CA TYR A 211 3.26 5.62 5.50
C TYR A 211 2.85 6.74 4.55
N THR A 212 1.55 6.85 4.31
CA THR A 212 0.96 7.85 3.42
C THR A 212 -0.05 8.69 4.20
N LEU A 213 0.08 10.01 4.13
CA LEU A 213 -0.95 10.95 4.54
C LEU A 213 -1.78 11.35 3.33
N ASN A 214 -3.08 11.05 3.35
CA ASN A 214 -3.99 11.34 2.25
C ASN A 214 -4.52 12.78 2.39
N PRO A 215 -4.22 13.69 1.43
CA PRO A 215 -4.88 14.98 1.37
C PRO A 215 -6.33 14.73 0.95
N PHE A 216 -7.27 15.25 1.74
CA PHE A 216 -8.71 15.18 1.44
C PHE A 216 -9.08 15.73 0.07
#